data_AF-A0A7W7T8X9-F1
#
_entry.id   AF-A0A7W7T8X9-F1
#
_cell.length_a   1.000
_cell.length_b   1.000
_cell.length_c   1.000
_cell.angle_alpha   90.00
_cell.angle_beta   90.00
_cell.angle_gamma   90.00
#
_symmetry.space_group_name_H-M   'P 1'
#
loop_
_entity.id
_entity.type
_entity.pdbx_description
1 polymer ?
#
loop_
_entity_poly.entity_id
_entity_poly.type
_entity_poly.pdbx_seq_one_letter_code
_entity_poly.pdbx_strand_id
1 'polypeptide(L)'
;MDTQVQVSEYVAGRYHRPGDWVVDTPEGVRAAVDALFERHGDKVTTRAIVERLGEDALLGVLVDPVTGYVALHWCFGEHSLNPEPFADAPLVPEDGDNDPLNFWMRDTYVAEADARRAIEEFVATGNRPTAVRWQPWGWEAYELPDWYDDEGRDETGGRYHLITD
;
A
#
# COMPACT_ATOMS: atom_id res chain seq x y z
N MET A 1 5.81 22.15 11.11
CA MET A 1 6.24 21.73 9.77
C MET A 1 5.14 20.80 9.32
N ASP A 2 4.50 21.16 8.23
CA ASP A 2 3.18 20.62 7.92
C ASP A 2 3.36 19.31 7.14
N THR A 3 2.60 18.28 7.52
CA THR A 3 2.58 16.99 6.86
C THR A 3 1.30 16.90 6.03
N GLN A 4 1.44 16.59 4.75
CA GLN A 4 0.29 16.31 3.90
C GLN A 4 0.14 14.79 3.79
N VAL A 5 -1.04 14.29 4.11
CA VAL A 5 -1.44 12.90 3.89
C VAL A 5 -2.49 12.91 2.79
N GLN A 6 -2.09 12.52 1.58
CA GLN A 6 -3.02 12.34 0.47
C GLN A 6 -3.50 10.89 0.46
N VAL A 7 -4.81 10.68 0.54
CA VAL A 7 -5.38 9.34 0.54
C VAL A 7 -6.18 9.12 -0.74
N SER A 8 -5.89 7.99 -1.39
CA SER A 8 -6.53 7.54 -2.61
C SER A 8 -7.01 6.09 -2.43
N GLU A 9 -8.30 5.91 -2.36
CA GLU A 9 -8.91 4.58 -2.30
C GLU A 9 -9.07 4.01 -3.71
N TYR A 10 -8.79 2.72 -3.90
CA TYR A 10 -9.08 2.02 -5.14
C TYR A 10 -10.35 1.19 -4.97
N VAL A 11 -11.44 1.65 -5.56
CA VAL A 11 -12.78 1.04 -5.50
C VAL A 11 -13.14 0.55 -6.89
N ALA A 12 -13.43 -0.74 -7.04
CA ALA A 12 -14.00 -1.33 -8.27
C ALA A 12 -13.28 -0.92 -9.58
N GLY A 13 -11.94 -0.92 -9.59
CA GLY A 13 -11.17 -0.61 -10.79
C GLY A 13 -10.88 0.89 -11.01
N ARG A 14 -11.22 1.77 -10.05
CA ARG A 14 -11.03 3.22 -10.16
C ARG A 14 -10.43 3.82 -8.89
N TYR A 15 -9.55 4.81 -9.07
CA TYR A 15 -9.07 5.62 -7.96
C TYR A 15 -10.12 6.65 -7.55
N HIS A 16 -10.55 6.58 -6.31
CA HIS A 16 -11.37 7.55 -5.61
C HIS A 16 -10.49 8.31 -4.61
N ARG A 17 -10.58 9.64 -4.58
CA ARG A 17 -9.91 10.45 -3.56
C ARG A 17 -10.95 10.80 -2.50
N PRO A 18 -11.06 10.04 -1.40
CA PRO A 18 -12.00 10.35 -0.32
C PRO A 18 -11.72 11.71 0.33
N GLY A 19 -10.47 12.19 0.22
CA GLY A 19 -10.06 13.55 0.57
C GLY A 19 -8.54 13.66 0.70
N ASP A 20 -8.02 14.88 0.61
CA ASP A 20 -6.65 15.21 0.98
C ASP A 20 -6.65 15.76 2.41
N TRP A 21 -5.82 15.21 3.31
CA TRP A 21 -5.63 15.75 4.64
C TRP A 21 -4.33 16.54 4.69
N VAL A 22 -4.42 17.82 5.05
CA VAL A 22 -3.25 18.60 5.48
C VAL A 22 -3.28 18.62 7.00
N VAL A 23 -2.28 18.02 7.63
CA VAL A 23 -2.19 17.86 9.08
C VAL A 23 -0.87 18.44 9.57
N ASP A 24 -0.95 19.35 10.53
CA ASP A 24 0.21 20.05 11.10
C ASP A 24 0.47 19.68 12.58
N THR A 25 -0.32 18.74 13.10
CA THR A 25 -0.21 18.24 14.48
C THR A 25 0.06 16.73 14.52
N PRO A 26 0.83 16.22 15.50
CA PRO A 26 1.03 14.79 15.71
C PRO A 26 -0.28 14.01 15.89
N GLU A 27 -1.27 14.60 16.55
CA GLU A 27 -2.59 14.02 16.73
C GLU A 27 -3.36 13.93 15.41
N GLY A 28 -3.27 14.96 14.56
CA GLY A 28 -3.86 14.96 13.22
C GLY A 28 -3.23 13.90 12.31
N VAL A 29 -1.91 13.73 12.39
CA VAL A 29 -1.20 12.64 11.70
C VAL A 29 -1.72 11.29 12.17
N ARG A 30 -1.79 11.06 13.48
CA ARG A 30 -2.30 9.78 14.01
C ARG A 30 -3.72 9.50 13.55
N ALA A 31 -4.60 10.48 13.58
CA ALA A 31 -5.96 10.33 13.07
C ALA A 31 -6.00 10.00 11.57
N ALA A 32 -5.16 10.64 10.76
CA ALA A 32 -5.03 10.33 9.34
C ALA A 32 -4.49 8.91 9.10
N VAL A 33 -3.49 8.49 9.88
CA VAL A 33 -2.94 7.12 9.84
C VAL A 33 -3.99 6.10 10.29
N ASP A 34 -4.73 6.36 11.37
CA ASP A 34 -5.82 5.50 11.84
C ASP A 34 -6.89 5.33 10.76
N ALA A 35 -7.24 6.40 10.05
CA ALA A 35 -8.18 6.36 8.93
C ALA A 35 -7.67 5.51 7.74
N LEU A 36 -6.35 5.44 7.50
CA LEU A 36 -5.80 4.54 6.47
C LEU A 36 -6.09 3.06 6.75
N PHE A 37 -6.13 2.71 8.04
CA PHE A 37 -6.32 1.35 8.51
C PHE A 37 -7.76 1.08 8.95
N GLU A 38 -8.63 2.09 8.96
CA GLU A 38 -10.04 1.93 9.27
C GLU A 38 -10.69 1.12 8.15
N ARG A 39 -11.15 -0.09 8.50
CA ARG A 39 -11.76 -1.01 7.54
C ARG A 39 -13.16 -0.52 7.18
N HIS A 40 -13.25 0.29 6.13
CA HIS A 40 -14.52 0.53 5.47
C HIS A 40 -14.95 -0.77 4.78
N GLY A 41 -16.15 -1.25 5.13
CA GLY A 41 -16.66 -2.57 4.80
C GLY A 41 -16.28 -3.09 3.41
N ASP A 42 -15.90 -4.37 3.40
CA ASP A 42 -15.67 -5.28 2.28
C ASP A 42 -15.13 -4.64 0.99
N LYS A 43 -13.79 -4.71 0.85
CA LYS A 43 -13.07 -4.88 -0.44
C LYS A 43 -12.46 -3.65 -1.13
N VAL A 44 -12.08 -2.58 -0.43
CA VAL A 44 -11.40 -1.41 -1.04
C VAL A 44 -9.90 -1.40 -0.71
N THR A 45 -8.99 -1.36 -1.70
CA THR A 45 -7.55 -1.15 -1.41
C THR A 45 -7.41 0.30 -1.02
N THR A 46 -6.82 0.57 0.13
CA THR A 46 -6.44 1.93 0.46
C THR A 46 -5.02 2.16 -0.02
N ARG A 47 -4.83 3.13 -0.93
CA ARG A 47 -3.50 3.67 -1.23
C ARG A 47 -3.38 5.05 -0.61
N ALA A 48 -2.21 5.40 -0.12
CA ALA A 48 -1.95 6.73 0.38
C ALA A 48 -0.53 7.16 0.06
N ILE A 49 -0.37 8.46 -0.04
CA ILE A 49 0.91 9.13 -0.16
C ILE A 49 1.03 10.04 1.04
N VAL A 50 2.04 9.78 1.87
CA VAL A 50 2.43 10.63 2.99
C VAL A 50 3.59 11.48 2.51
N GLU A 51 3.46 12.79 2.62
CA GLU A 51 4.43 13.78 2.18
C GLU A 51 4.66 14.82 3.28
N ARG A 52 5.89 15.33 3.37
CA ARG A 52 6.18 16.51 4.21
C ARG A 52 6.30 17.72 3.29
N LEU A 53 5.48 18.74 3.53
CA LEU A 53 5.41 19.88 2.63
C LEU A 53 6.75 20.61 2.56
N GLY A 54 7.28 20.75 1.35
CA GLY A 54 8.58 21.36 1.07
C GLY A 54 9.75 20.38 1.08
N GLU A 55 9.51 19.08 1.18
CA GLU A 55 10.51 18.02 1.02
C GLU A 55 10.21 17.18 -0.23
N ASP A 56 11.27 16.68 -0.89
CA ASP A 56 11.16 15.81 -2.07
C ASP A 56 10.88 14.34 -1.70
N ALA A 57 10.74 14.05 -0.40
CA ALA A 57 10.55 12.71 0.11
C ALA A 57 9.06 12.37 0.27
N LEU A 58 8.67 11.18 -0.19
CA LEU A 58 7.33 10.64 -0.04
C LEU A 58 7.37 9.19 0.44
N LEU A 59 6.34 8.82 1.18
CA LEU A 59 6.08 7.44 1.59
C LEU A 59 4.72 7.01 1.04
N GLY A 60 4.74 6.12 0.05
CA GLY A 60 3.57 5.41 -0.42
C GLY A 60 3.17 4.30 0.55
N VAL A 61 1.87 4.14 0.77
CA VAL A 61 1.26 3.12 1.62
C VAL A 61 0.17 2.44 0.83
N LEU A 62 0.17 1.11 0.84
CA LEU A 62 -0.90 0.29 0.29
C LEU A 62 -1.38 -0.67 1.37
N VAL A 63 -2.66 -0.63 1.68
CA VAL A 63 -3.29 -1.48 2.69
C VAL A 63 -4.23 -2.46 2.00
N ASP A 64 -3.98 -3.75 2.19
CA ASP A 64 -4.92 -4.79 1.80
C ASP A 64 -6.05 -4.90 2.86
N PRO A 65 -7.32 -4.70 2.49
CA PRO A 65 -8.44 -4.65 3.42
C PRO A 65 -8.85 -6.04 3.95
N VAL A 66 -8.47 -7.11 3.24
CA VAL A 66 -8.86 -8.49 3.61
C VAL A 66 -7.91 -9.04 4.65
N THR A 67 -6.61 -8.98 4.38
CA THR A 67 -5.56 -9.50 5.27
C THR A 67 -5.13 -8.46 6.32
N GLY A 68 -5.27 -7.16 6.01
CA GLY A 68 -4.67 -6.08 6.79
C GLY A 68 -3.17 -5.92 6.56
N TYR A 69 -2.60 -6.61 5.57
CA TYR A 69 -1.19 -6.49 5.22
C TYR A 69 -0.90 -5.18 4.50
N VAL A 70 0.31 -4.67 4.69
CA VAL A 70 0.69 -3.34 4.23
C VAL A 70 1.94 -3.42 3.39
N ALA A 71 1.91 -2.79 2.22
CA ALA A 71 3.09 -2.53 1.42
C ALA A 71 3.48 -1.06 1.56
N LEU A 72 4.78 -0.80 1.74
CA LEU A 72 5.32 0.55 1.78
C LEU A 72 6.22 0.78 0.57
N HIS A 73 6.21 2.01 0.09
CA HIS A 73 7.05 2.48 -0.99
C HIS A 73 7.76 3.76 -0.58
N TRP A 74 9.09 3.76 -0.65
CA TRP A 74 9.91 4.94 -0.38
C TRP A 74 10.34 5.62 -1.67
N CYS A 75 9.95 6.89 -1.82
CA CYS A 75 10.23 7.71 -2.98
C CYS A 75 9.80 7.09 -4.31
N PHE A 76 10.74 6.64 -5.16
CA PHE A 76 10.46 6.01 -6.47
C PHE A 76 11.35 4.77 -6.71
N GLY A 77 11.89 4.17 -5.65
CA GLY A 77 13.03 3.26 -5.79
C GLY A 77 13.08 2.06 -4.86
N GLU A 78 12.28 2.02 -3.79
CA GLU A 78 12.36 0.95 -2.81
C GLU A 78 10.99 0.57 -2.23
N HIS A 79 10.83 -0.73 -2.02
CA HIS A 79 9.68 -1.34 -1.34
C HIS A 79 10.06 -1.83 0.06
N SER A 80 9.08 -1.94 0.95
CA SER A 80 9.27 -2.71 2.18
C SER A 80 9.69 -4.13 1.84
N LEU A 81 10.43 -4.78 2.75
CA LEU A 81 10.86 -6.16 2.63
C LEU A 81 10.46 -6.93 3.89
N ASN A 82 9.64 -7.96 3.67
CA ASN A 82 9.39 -9.04 4.59
C ASN A 82 10.20 -10.28 4.13
N PRO A 83 11.30 -10.63 4.83
CA PRO A 83 12.14 -11.76 4.46
C PRO A 83 11.45 -13.13 4.64
N GLU A 84 10.31 -13.16 5.33
CA GLU A 84 9.46 -14.34 5.53
C GLU A 84 8.04 -13.99 5.03
N PRO A 85 7.81 -13.99 3.69
CA PRO A 85 6.55 -13.53 3.12
C PRO A 85 5.35 -14.30 3.67
N PHE A 86 4.23 -13.60 3.84
CA PHE A 86 2.99 -14.24 4.29
C PHE A 86 2.53 -15.28 3.27
N ALA A 87 2.07 -16.43 3.77
CA ALA A 87 1.59 -17.53 2.92
C ALA A 87 0.41 -17.07 2.05
N ASP A 88 -0.48 -16.26 2.62
CA ASP A 88 -1.68 -15.67 2.05
C ASP A 88 -1.49 -14.22 1.56
N ALA A 89 -0.24 -13.81 1.28
CA ALA A 89 0.06 -12.48 0.73
C ALA A 89 -0.76 -12.21 -0.55
N PRO A 90 -1.41 -11.04 -0.67
CA PRO A 90 -2.28 -10.74 -1.79
C PRO A 90 -1.48 -10.40 -3.06
N LEU A 91 -2.02 -10.78 -4.21
CA LEU A 91 -1.62 -10.26 -5.51
C LEU A 91 -2.44 -9.01 -5.80
N VAL A 92 -1.81 -7.85 -5.63
CA VAL A 92 -2.40 -6.55 -5.92
C VAL A 92 -1.76 -6.00 -7.19
N PRO A 93 -2.53 -5.69 -8.24
CA PRO A 93 -1.98 -5.11 -9.46
C PRO A 93 -1.45 -3.71 -9.16
N GLU A 94 -0.31 -3.38 -9.72
CA GLU A 94 0.27 -2.03 -9.65
C GLU A 94 -0.67 -1.03 -10.33
N ASP A 95 -1.04 -1.34 -11.56
CA ASP A 95 -2.03 -0.66 -12.37
C ASP A 95 -2.91 -1.71 -13.07
N GLY A 96 -4.22 -1.53 -13.02
CA GLY A 96 -5.19 -2.43 -13.66
C GLY A 96 -5.24 -2.30 -15.18
N ASP A 97 -4.54 -1.32 -15.74
CA ASP A 97 -4.40 -1.10 -17.18
C ASP A 97 -3.06 -1.60 -17.75
N ASN A 98 -2.18 -2.17 -16.93
CA ASN A 98 -0.92 -2.78 -17.39
C ASN A 98 -1.18 -4.04 -18.24
N ASP A 99 -0.45 -4.19 -19.34
CA ASP A 99 -0.45 -5.38 -20.21
C ASP A 99 1.00 -5.81 -20.56
N PRO A 100 1.51 -6.94 -20.03
CA PRO A 100 0.85 -7.81 -19.05
C PRO A 100 0.68 -7.12 -17.68
N LEU A 101 -0.26 -7.59 -16.86
CA LEU A 101 -0.44 -7.09 -15.50
C LEU A 101 0.84 -7.29 -14.67
N ASN A 102 1.27 -6.22 -14.00
CA ASN A 102 2.34 -6.26 -13.01
C ASN A 102 1.73 -6.24 -11.60
N PHE A 103 2.26 -7.07 -10.71
CA PHE A 103 1.81 -7.17 -9.33
C PHE A 103 2.88 -6.68 -8.36
N TRP A 104 2.42 -6.14 -7.23
CA TRP A 104 3.28 -5.90 -6.07
C TRP A 104 3.91 -7.22 -5.60
N MET A 105 5.22 -7.21 -5.35
CA MET A 105 5.97 -8.40 -4.94
C MET A 105 5.45 -8.95 -3.61
N ARG A 106 5.34 -10.26 -3.44
CA ARG A 106 4.73 -10.85 -2.23
C ARG A 106 5.54 -10.59 -0.97
N ASP A 107 6.85 -10.47 -1.12
CA ASP A 107 7.76 -10.13 -0.02
C ASP A 107 7.71 -8.64 0.35
N THR A 108 6.89 -7.82 -0.31
CA THR A 108 6.72 -6.41 0.07
C THR A 108 5.83 -6.21 1.28
N TYR A 109 4.93 -7.16 1.54
CA TYR A 109 3.90 -7.02 2.56
C TYR A 109 4.45 -7.24 3.97
N VAL A 110 4.27 -6.24 4.83
CA VAL A 110 4.60 -6.26 6.26
C VAL A 110 3.34 -6.20 7.12
N ALA A 111 3.48 -6.49 8.41
CA ALA A 111 2.39 -6.37 9.36
C ALA A 111 2.00 -4.90 9.60
N GLU A 112 0.71 -4.65 9.87
CA GLU A 112 0.18 -3.31 10.16
C GLU A 112 0.98 -2.58 11.26
N ALA A 113 1.36 -3.28 12.32
CA ALA A 113 2.14 -2.71 13.42
C ALA A 113 3.51 -2.19 12.99
N ASP A 114 4.16 -2.85 12.02
CA ASP A 114 5.46 -2.42 11.49
C ASP A 114 5.30 -1.22 10.56
N ALA A 115 4.26 -1.26 9.72
CA ALA A 115 3.94 -0.16 8.84
C ALA A 115 3.56 1.12 9.59
N ARG A 116 2.74 1.03 10.64
CA ARG A 116 2.39 2.17 11.50
C ARG A 116 3.64 2.82 12.09
N ARG A 117 4.56 2.03 12.64
CA ARG A 117 5.83 2.54 13.18
C ARG A 117 6.67 3.22 12.11
N ALA A 118 6.73 2.67 10.90
CA ALA A 118 7.44 3.28 9.78
C ALA A 118 6.83 4.61 9.34
N ILE A 119 5.50 4.70 9.28
CA ILE A 119 4.80 5.94 8.93
C ILE A 119 5.02 7.02 10.01
N GLU A 120 4.90 6.66 11.30
CA GLU A 120 5.18 7.59 12.41
C GLU A 120 6.65 8.09 12.37
N GLU A 121 7.61 7.20 12.09
CA GLU A 121 9.02 7.56 11.94
C GLU A 121 9.26 8.51 10.76
N PHE A 122 8.65 8.23 9.60
CA PHE A 122 8.75 9.12 8.44
C PHE A 122 8.19 10.51 8.74
N VAL A 123 6.99 10.59 9.33
CA VAL A 123 6.38 11.88 9.67
C VAL A 123 7.26 12.69 10.62
N ALA A 124 7.86 12.03 11.62
CA ALA A 124 8.71 12.67 12.60
C ALA A 124 10.04 13.16 12.01
N THR A 125 10.60 12.45 11.02
CA THR A 125 12.00 12.65 10.58
C THR A 125 12.17 13.16 9.15
N GLY A 126 11.18 12.94 8.28
CA GLY A 126 11.30 13.12 6.82
C GLY A 126 12.25 12.15 6.13
N ASN A 127 12.85 11.21 6.86
CA ASN A 127 13.83 10.29 6.34
C ASN A 127 13.19 8.92 6.04
N ARG A 128 13.90 8.11 5.26
CA ARG A 128 13.53 6.72 5.01
C ARG A 128 13.39 5.97 6.34
N PRO A 129 12.22 5.42 6.66
CA PRO A 129 12.00 4.71 7.92
C PRO A 129 12.96 3.54 8.14
N THR A 130 13.33 3.28 9.39
CA THR A 130 14.16 2.15 9.80
C THR A 130 13.37 1.04 10.48
N ALA A 131 12.09 1.29 10.81
CA ALA A 131 11.18 0.31 11.38
C ALA A 131 10.89 -0.91 10.47
N VAL A 132 11.16 -0.80 9.16
CA VAL A 132 11.06 -1.87 8.18
C VAL A 132 12.38 -2.03 7.42
N ARG A 133 12.58 -3.19 6.81
CA ARG A 133 13.65 -3.39 5.82
C ARG A 133 13.17 -2.91 4.46
N TRP A 134 14.12 -2.51 3.62
CA TRP A 134 13.86 -2.05 2.26
C TRP A 134 14.53 -2.96 1.25
N GLN A 135 13.91 -3.11 0.10
CA GLN A 135 14.44 -3.77 -1.08
C GLN A 135 14.29 -2.85 -2.30
N PRO A 136 15.12 -3.02 -3.33
CA PRO A 136 14.95 -2.30 -4.59
C PRO A 136 13.54 -2.47 -5.15
N TRP A 137 13.04 -1.44 -5.81
CA TRP A 137 11.80 -1.50 -6.56
C TRP A 137 11.81 -2.67 -7.55
N GLY A 138 10.71 -3.38 -7.60
CA GLY A 138 10.50 -4.51 -8.49
C GLY A 138 9.03 -4.89 -8.52
N TRP A 139 8.69 -5.69 -9.53
CA TRP A 139 7.37 -6.29 -9.70
C TRP A 139 7.53 -7.79 -9.90
N GLU A 140 6.53 -8.53 -9.44
CA GLU A 140 6.38 -9.92 -9.83
C GLU A 140 5.53 -9.96 -11.10
N ALA A 141 6.17 -10.35 -12.21
CA ALA A 141 5.46 -10.71 -13.43
C ALA A 141 4.97 -12.15 -13.28
N TYR A 142 3.67 -12.35 -13.15
CA TYR A 142 3.06 -13.67 -13.18
C TYR A 142 2.55 -13.97 -14.58
N GLU A 143 2.90 -15.15 -15.11
CA GLU A 143 1.99 -15.84 -16.02
C GLU A 143 0.82 -16.29 -15.14
N LEU A 144 -0.35 -15.70 -15.40
CA LEU A 144 -1.53 -15.95 -14.59
C LEU A 144 -1.91 -17.43 -14.74
N PRO A 145 -2.31 -18.14 -13.67
CA PRO A 145 -2.68 -19.55 -13.76
C PRO A 145 -3.76 -19.79 -14.82
N ASP A 146 -3.79 -20.95 -15.48
CA ASP A 146 -4.74 -21.26 -16.58
C ASP A 146 -6.24 -21.09 -16.24
N TRP A 147 -6.61 -20.99 -14.95
CA TRP A 147 -7.98 -20.70 -14.50
C TRP A 147 -8.30 -19.19 -14.46
N TYR A 148 -7.32 -18.35 -14.77
CA TYR A 148 -7.45 -16.91 -14.91
C TYR A 148 -8.12 -16.57 -16.25
N ASP A 149 -9.43 -16.33 -16.21
CA ASP A 149 -10.14 -15.67 -17.31
C ASP A 149 -10.07 -14.15 -17.10
N ASP A 150 -9.63 -13.40 -18.11
CA ASP A 150 -9.66 -11.92 -18.17
C ASP A 150 -11.06 -11.33 -17.92
N GLU A 151 -12.11 -12.16 -17.99
CA GLU A 151 -13.49 -11.80 -17.66
C GLU A 151 -13.75 -11.65 -16.14
N GLY A 152 -12.80 -12.07 -15.31
CA GLY A 152 -12.88 -12.14 -13.85
C GLY A 152 -12.34 -10.93 -13.10
N ARG A 153 -12.51 -9.69 -13.60
CA ARG A 153 -12.45 -8.50 -12.73
C ARG A 153 -13.54 -8.67 -11.69
N ASP A 154 -13.18 -9.21 -10.53
CA ASP A 154 -14.13 -9.33 -9.44
C ASP A 154 -14.58 -7.92 -9.01
N GLU A 155 -15.71 -7.86 -8.33
CA GLU A 155 -16.26 -6.60 -7.80
C GLU A 155 -15.31 -5.93 -6.77
N THR A 156 -14.16 -6.56 -6.44
CA THR A 156 -13.14 -6.09 -5.48
C THR A 156 -12.05 -5.23 -6.11
N GLY A 157 -12.11 -5.00 -7.42
CA GLY A 157 -11.17 -4.12 -8.11
C GLY A 157 -9.80 -4.78 -8.34
N GLY A 158 -9.78 -6.04 -8.78
CA GLY A 158 -8.61 -6.62 -9.45
C GLY A 158 -7.56 -7.27 -8.55
N ARG A 159 -7.91 -7.72 -7.33
CA ARG A 159 -6.99 -8.37 -6.40
C ARG A 159 -7.27 -9.87 -6.27
N TYR A 160 -6.23 -10.64 -5.97
CA TYR A 160 -6.35 -12.09 -5.75
C TYR A 160 -5.60 -12.50 -4.49
N HIS A 161 -6.16 -13.42 -3.72
CA HIS A 161 -5.44 -14.06 -2.61
C HIS A 161 -4.84 -15.37 -3.09
N LEU A 162 -3.55 -15.56 -2.87
CA LEU A 162 -2.92 -16.85 -3.10
C LEU A 162 -3.29 -17.77 -1.95
N ILE A 163 -4.20 -18.71 -2.21
CA ILE A 163 -4.41 -19.86 -1.34
C ILE A 163 -3.31 -20.85 -1.70
N THR A 164 -2.30 -20.98 -0.85
CA THR A 164 -1.34 -22.08 -0.95
C THR A 164 -1.81 -23.23 -0.07
N ASP A 165 -1.82 -24.45 -0.64
CA ASP A 165 -2.18 -25.70 0.04
C ASP A 165 -1.39 -25.99 1.33
#